data_AF-A0A1D7UUI6-F1
#
_entry.id   AF-A0A1D7UUI6-F1
#
_cell.length_a   1.000
_cell.length_b   1.000
_cell.length_c   1.000
_cell.angle_alpha   90.00
_cell.angle_beta   90.00
_cell.angle_gamma   90.00
#
_symmetry.space_group_name_H-M   'P 1'
#
loop_
_entity.id
_entity.type
_entity.pdbx_description
1 polymer ?
#
loop_
_entity_poly.entity_id
_entity_poly.type
_entity_poly.pdbx_seq_one_letter_code
_entity_poly.pdbx_strand_id
1 'polypeptide(L)'
;MPRLEPIDRPDTLLMKIVYWLSKRIYGKVLAVFNVLYVRSSPLLFVATKIISIEKKLSLAFETKFQIRSFISYQNKCEYCSNLAEYTAKKENIEFKKIKELMNFRNSKLFSNKEKALFEYLEEICFTRFVKDQTFNELKNHFTEKEIVEITWLSATEHYFNLLAEPLGMKSDELKI
;
A
#
# COMPACT_ATOMS: atom_id res chain seq x y z
N MET A 1 9.04 -10.66 15.30
CA MET A 1 7.69 -10.77 15.89
C MET A 1 7.14 -9.38 16.10
N PRO A 2 5.81 -9.17 15.96
CA PRO A 2 5.18 -7.89 16.27
C PRO A 2 5.38 -7.52 17.75
N ARG A 3 5.30 -6.22 18.06
CA ARG A 3 5.47 -5.69 19.42
C ARG A 3 4.30 -6.02 20.34
N LEU A 4 3.16 -6.39 19.77
CA LEU A 4 2.00 -6.91 20.49
C LEU A 4 1.80 -8.37 20.05
N GLU A 5 1.66 -9.27 21.02
CA GLU A 5 1.36 -10.69 20.77
C GLU A 5 0.10 -10.84 19.90
N PRO A 6 0.14 -11.63 18.82
CA PRO A 6 -1.05 -11.90 18.01
C PRO A 6 -2.18 -12.54 18.83
N ILE A 7 -3.42 -12.12 18.62
CA ILE A 7 -4.60 -12.75 19.22
C ILE A 7 -5.17 -13.77 18.23
N ASP A 8 -5.03 -15.06 18.54
CA ASP A 8 -5.48 -16.13 17.63
C ASP A 8 -6.98 -16.38 17.67
N ARG A 9 -7.63 -16.07 18.79
CA ARG A 9 -9.06 -16.33 19.04
C ARG A 9 -9.79 -15.00 19.28
N PRO A 10 -10.49 -14.45 18.27
CA PRO A 10 -11.26 -13.23 18.46
C PRO A 10 -12.58 -13.50 19.20
N ASP A 11 -12.95 -12.62 20.13
CA ASP A 11 -14.16 -12.78 20.93
C ASP A 11 -15.43 -12.30 20.22
N THR A 12 -15.28 -11.33 19.31
CA THR A 12 -16.42 -10.72 18.60
C THR A 12 -16.80 -11.47 17.32
N LEU A 13 -18.10 -11.51 17.00
CA LEU A 13 -18.60 -12.14 15.77
C LEU A 13 -17.99 -11.51 14.51
N LEU A 14 -17.88 -10.18 14.48
CA LEU A 14 -17.24 -9.44 13.39
C LEU A 14 -15.82 -9.95 13.12
N MET A 15 -14.99 -10.05 14.17
CA MET A 15 -13.60 -10.47 14.00
C MET A 15 -13.46 -11.96 13.67
N LYS A 16 -14.37 -12.82 14.16
CA LYS A 16 -14.45 -14.23 13.73
C LYS A 16 -14.68 -14.34 12.22
N ILE A 17 -15.59 -13.52 11.67
CA ILE A 17 -15.85 -13.46 10.22
C ILE A 17 -14.61 -12.94 9.47
N VAL A 18 -13.98 -11.87 9.95
CA VAL A 18 -12.76 -11.30 9.34
C VAL A 18 -11.63 -12.32 9.30
N TYR A 19 -11.41 -13.08 10.38
CA TYR A 19 -10.37 -14.12 10.42
C TYR A 19 -10.66 -15.25 9.45
N TRP A 20 -11.92 -15.69 9.37
CA TRP A 20 -12.32 -16.70 8.40
C TRP A 20 -12.11 -16.22 6.96
N LEU A 21 -12.52 -15.00 6.63
CA LEU A 21 -12.28 -14.40 5.31
C LEU A 21 -10.79 -14.27 4.99
N SER A 22 -9.99 -13.82 5.96
CA SER A 22 -8.54 -13.69 5.80
C SER A 22 -7.92 -15.05 5.46
N LYS A 23 -8.26 -16.11 6.21
CA LYS A 23 -7.77 -17.47 5.94
C LYS A 23 -8.21 -17.97 4.56
N ARG A 24 -9.44 -17.67 4.14
CA ARG A 24 -9.97 -18.07 2.82
C ARG A 24 -9.26 -17.37 1.66
N ILE A 25 -8.92 -16.09 1.82
CA ILE A 25 -8.31 -15.28 0.75
C ILE A 25 -6.79 -15.45 0.71
N TYR A 26 -6.14 -15.40 1.87
CA TYR A 26 -4.68 -15.32 2.01
C TYR A 26 -4.04 -16.60 2.54
N GLY A 27 -4.81 -17.63 2.87
CA GLY A 27 -4.32 -18.87 3.50
C GLY A 27 -4.00 -18.73 5.00
N LYS A 28 -3.98 -17.50 5.55
CA LYS A 28 -3.71 -17.21 6.96
C LYS A 28 -4.43 -15.94 7.44
N VAL A 29 -4.40 -15.70 8.75
CA VAL A 29 -4.82 -14.42 9.33
C VAL A 29 -3.69 -13.43 9.18
N LEU A 30 -3.93 -12.31 8.48
CA LEU A 30 -2.92 -11.26 8.32
C LEU A 30 -2.61 -10.58 9.66
N ALA A 31 -1.38 -10.11 9.81
CA ALA A 31 -0.88 -9.43 11.01
C ALA A 31 -1.78 -8.25 11.42
N VAL A 32 -2.27 -7.46 10.46
CA VAL A 32 -3.18 -6.34 10.77
C VAL A 32 -4.48 -6.78 11.42
N PHE A 33 -4.99 -7.98 11.13
CA PHE A 33 -6.22 -8.47 11.74
C PHE A 33 -6.00 -8.96 13.17
N ASN A 34 -4.91 -9.70 13.43
CA ASN A 34 -4.64 -10.31 14.74
C ASN A 34 -3.74 -9.48 15.68
N VAL A 35 -3.13 -8.41 15.18
CA VAL A 35 -2.38 -7.43 15.98
C VAL A 35 -3.23 -6.18 16.21
N LEU A 36 -3.83 -5.60 15.17
CA LEU A 36 -4.49 -4.29 15.24
C LEU A 36 -6.02 -4.39 15.39
N TYR A 37 -6.73 -4.89 14.36
CA TYR A 37 -8.19 -4.76 14.29
C TYR A 37 -8.95 -5.63 15.30
N VAL A 38 -8.36 -6.72 15.77
CA VAL A 38 -8.93 -7.51 16.87
C VAL A 38 -8.99 -6.73 18.19
N ARG A 39 -8.06 -5.78 18.41
CA ARG A 39 -8.02 -4.92 19.60
C ARG A 39 -8.90 -3.69 19.46
N SER A 40 -9.06 -3.18 18.24
CA SER A 40 -9.93 -2.04 17.94
C SER A 40 -10.62 -2.23 16.60
N SER A 41 -11.76 -2.92 16.62
CA SER A 41 -12.55 -3.21 15.43
C SER A 41 -13.14 -1.97 14.73
N PRO A 42 -13.40 -0.82 15.38
CA PRO A 42 -13.81 0.39 14.68
C PRO A 42 -12.83 0.84 13.59
N LEU A 43 -11.52 0.62 13.78
CA LEU A 43 -10.48 0.98 12.81
C LEU A 43 -10.59 0.19 11.49
N LEU A 44 -11.19 -1.01 11.53
CA LEU A 44 -11.46 -1.79 10.34
C LEU A 44 -12.44 -1.06 9.40
N PHE A 45 -13.40 -0.30 9.94
CA PHE A 45 -14.33 0.47 9.12
C PHE A 45 -13.64 1.63 8.40
N VAL A 46 -12.60 2.23 9.00
CA VAL A 46 -11.77 3.24 8.31
C VAL A 46 -11.00 2.61 7.16
N ALA A 47 -10.33 1.48 7.40
CA ALA A 47 -9.58 0.78 6.37
C ALA A 47 -10.47 0.32 5.20
N THR A 48 -11.63 -0.26 5.50
CA THR A 48 -12.60 -0.66 4.46
C THR A 48 -13.17 0.54 3.70
N LYS A 49 -13.36 1.69 4.36
CA LYS A 49 -13.77 2.92 3.68
C LYS A 49 -12.70 3.44 2.72
N ILE A 50 -11.43 3.42 3.13
CA ILE A 50 -10.29 3.76 2.27
C ILE A 50 -10.29 2.85 1.02
N ILE A 51 -10.36 1.53 1.21
CA ILE A 51 -10.39 0.57 0.10
C ILE A 51 -11.62 0.78 -0.81
N SER A 52 -12.78 1.12 -0.25
CA SER A 52 -13.99 1.41 -1.01
C SER A 52 -13.87 2.69 -1.84
N ILE A 53 -13.21 3.72 -1.32
CA ILE A 53 -12.96 4.97 -2.04
C ILE A 53 -11.95 4.73 -3.16
N GLU A 54 -10.88 3.99 -2.90
CA GLU A 54 -9.84 3.68 -3.90
C GLU A 54 -10.40 3.02 -5.17
N LYS A 55 -11.41 2.16 -5.01
CA LYS A 55 -12.13 1.52 -6.14
C LYS A 55 -12.88 2.50 -7.03
N LYS A 56 -13.19 3.70 -6.54
CA LYS A 56 -13.96 4.74 -7.24
C LYS A 56 -13.09 5.84 -7.86
N LEU A 57 -11.77 5.81 -7.60
CA LEU A 57 -10.84 6.77 -8.19
C LEU A 57 -10.72 6.55 -9.70
N SER A 58 -10.50 7.63 -10.45
CA SER A 58 -10.32 7.59 -11.90
C SER A 58 -9.01 6.94 -12.35
N LEU A 59 -7.98 6.95 -11.50
CA LEU A 59 -6.70 6.31 -11.81
C LEU A 59 -6.84 4.81 -12.15
N ALA A 60 -6.10 4.40 -13.18
CA ALA A 60 -5.99 3.00 -13.59
C ALA A 60 -5.46 2.12 -12.45
N PHE A 61 -5.86 0.85 -12.44
CA PHE A 61 -5.45 -0.11 -11.41
C PHE A 61 -3.93 -0.22 -11.30
N GLU A 62 -3.19 -0.31 -12.42
CA GLU A 62 -1.74 -0.39 -12.41
C GLU A 62 -1.09 0.83 -11.73
N THR A 63 -1.57 2.04 -12.02
CA THR A 63 -1.07 3.27 -11.38
C THR A 63 -1.33 3.27 -9.88
N LYS A 64 -2.54 2.88 -9.44
CA LYS A 64 -2.86 2.78 -8.00
C LYS A 64 -1.96 1.76 -7.30
N PHE A 65 -1.79 0.60 -7.92
CA PHE A 65 -0.91 -0.46 -7.44
C PHE A 65 0.55 0.00 -7.34
N GLN A 66 1.06 0.71 -8.35
CA GLN A 66 2.41 1.27 -8.37
C GLN A 66 2.62 2.30 -7.27
N ILE A 67 1.66 3.19 -7.01
CA ILE A 67 1.74 4.18 -5.92
C ILE A 67 1.88 3.47 -4.57
N ARG A 68 0.97 2.53 -4.29
CA ARG A 68 0.95 1.73 -3.06
C ARG A 68 2.28 1.00 -2.86
N SER A 69 2.73 0.30 -3.91
CA SER A 69 3.96 -0.48 -3.89
C SER A 69 5.18 0.41 -3.68
N PHE A 70 5.31 1.50 -4.45
CA PHE A 70 6.46 2.40 -4.36
C PHE A 70 6.65 2.92 -2.94
N ILE A 71 5.58 3.43 -2.31
CA ILE A 71 5.64 3.97 -0.95
C ILE A 71 5.94 2.88 0.07
N SER A 72 5.32 1.70 -0.05
CA SER A 72 5.63 0.53 0.80
C SER A 72 7.13 0.18 0.78
N TYR A 73 7.73 0.10 -0.42
CA TYR A 73 9.16 -0.17 -0.56
C TYR A 73 10.03 0.99 -0.07
N GLN A 74 9.64 2.23 -0.38
CA GLN A 74 10.35 3.44 0.02
C GLN A 74 10.43 3.59 1.54
N ASN A 75 9.31 3.34 2.22
CA ASN A 75 9.21 3.37 3.68
C ASN A 75 9.78 2.10 4.33
N LYS A 76 10.14 1.07 3.54
CA LYS A 76 10.62 -0.23 4.03
C LYS A 76 9.59 -0.96 4.91
N CYS A 77 8.29 -0.76 4.64
CA CYS A 77 7.23 -1.52 5.30
C CYS A 77 7.21 -2.97 4.78
N GLU A 78 7.94 -3.87 5.43
CA GLU A 78 8.04 -5.29 5.02
C GLU A 78 6.67 -5.99 4.90
N TYR A 79 5.74 -5.69 5.83
CA TYR A 79 4.37 -6.20 5.77
C TYR A 79 3.66 -5.75 4.49
N CYS A 80 3.72 -4.45 4.21
CA CYS A 80 3.02 -3.81 3.12
C CYS A 80 3.60 -4.23 1.76
N SER A 81 4.94 -4.25 1.65
CA SER A 81 5.64 -4.75 0.45
C SER A 81 5.33 -6.24 0.19
N ASN A 82 5.28 -7.11 1.20
CA ASN A 82 4.89 -8.50 0.99
C ASN A 82 3.45 -8.65 0.50
N LEU A 83 2.52 -7.84 1.02
CA LEU A 83 1.14 -7.82 0.54
C LEU A 83 1.04 -7.29 -0.90
N ALA A 84 1.85 -6.31 -1.27
CA ALA A 84 1.96 -5.82 -2.64
C ALA A 84 2.48 -6.91 -3.59
N GLU A 85 3.53 -7.64 -3.21
CA GLU A 85 4.06 -8.77 -3.99
C GLU A 85 3.03 -9.89 -4.18
N TYR A 86 2.29 -10.24 -3.11
CA TYR A 86 1.20 -11.21 -3.20
C TYR A 86 0.10 -10.74 -4.18
N THR A 87 -0.29 -9.48 -4.08
CA THR A 87 -1.31 -8.89 -4.96
C THR A 87 -0.85 -8.86 -6.40
N ALA A 88 0.41 -8.51 -6.66
CA ALA A 88 0.99 -8.51 -7.99
C ALA A 88 0.89 -9.86 -8.68
N LYS A 89 1.27 -10.93 -7.98
CA LYS A 89 1.19 -12.29 -8.51
C LYS A 89 -0.27 -12.70 -8.77
N LYS A 90 -1.19 -12.35 -7.87
CA LYS A 90 -2.61 -12.66 -8.01
C LYS A 90 -3.26 -11.96 -9.21
N GLU A 91 -2.86 -10.72 -9.45
CA GLU A 91 -3.40 -9.87 -10.53
C GLU A 91 -2.58 -9.95 -11.82
N ASN A 92 -1.63 -10.90 -11.91
CA ASN A 92 -0.71 -11.09 -13.05
C ASN A 92 0.05 -9.81 -13.47
N ILE A 93 0.37 -8.94 -12.51
CA ILE A 93 1.20 -7.75 -12.72
C ILE A 93 2.65 -8.20 -12.93
N GLU A 94 3.35 -7.56 -13.87
CA GLU A 94 4.74 -7.87 -14.16
C GLU A 94 5.64 -7.68 -12.94
N PHE A 95 6.00 -8.78 -12.27
CA PHE A 95 6.83 -8.78 -11.07
C PHE A 95 8.20 -8.11 -11.27
N LYS A 96 8.68 -8.08 -12.52
CA LYS A 96 9.92 -7.41 -12.90
C LYS A 96 9.86 -5.89 -12.64
N LYS A 97 8.73 -5.23 -12.91
CA LYS A 97 8.56 -3.79 -12.62
C LYS A 97 8.68 -3.52 -11.12
N ILE A 98 8.09 -4.36 -10.28
CA ILE A 98 8.11 -4.17 -8.82
C ILE A 98 9.54 -4.17 -8.28
N LYS A 99 10.38 -5.09 -8.74
CA LYS A 99 11.80 -5.16 -8.33
C LYS A 99 12.62 -3.94 -8.75
N GLU A 100 12.19 -3.25 -9.81
CA GLU A 100 12.88 -2.07 -10.34
C GLU A 100 12.34 -0.76 -9.74
N LEU A 101 11.33 -0.78 -8.86
CA LEU A 101 10.71 0.44 -8.30
C LEU A 101 11.73 1.37 -7.62
N MET A 102 12.68 0.82 -6.86
CA MET A 102 13.71 1.62 -6.19
C MET A 102 14.84 2.07 -7.14
N ASN A 103 14.86 1.56 -8.38
CA ASN A 103 15.78 1.94 -9.46
C ASN A 103 15.04 2.66 -10.61
N PHE A 104 13.85 3.23 -10.34
CA PHE A 104 12.94 3.69 -11.38
C PHE A 104 13.55 4.72 -12.35
N ARG A 105 14.47 5.57 -11.87
CA ARG A 105 15.14 6.60 -12.68
C ARG A 105 15.91 6.00 -13.85
N ASN A 106 16.68 4.95 -13.59
CA ASN A 106 17.56 4.30 -14.57
C ASN A 106 16.87 3.15 -15.32
N SER A 107 15.79 2.62 -14.76
CA SER A 107 15.07 1.51 -15.38
C SER A 107 14.41 1.93 -16.69
N LYS A 108 14.54 1.05 -17.69
CA LYS A 108 13.88 1.17 -18.99
C LYS A 108 12.45 0.61 -18.97
N LEU A 109 12.02 0.03 -17.85
CA LEU A 109 10.68 -0.55 -17.70
C LEU A 109 9.61 0.51 -17.41
N PHE A 110 10.01 1.73 -17.05
CA PHE A 110 9.11 2.82 -16.72
C PHE A 110 9.15 3.92 -17.78
N SER A 111 7.96 4.35 -18.17
CA SER A 111 7.70 5.53 -19.00
C SER A 111 8.04 6.83 -18.26
N ASN A 112 8.13 7.94 -18.99
CA ASN A 112 8.32 9.26 -18.39
C ASN A 112 7.19 9.62 -17.42
N LYS A 113 5.95 9.23 -17.74
CA LYS A 113 4.78 9.39 -16.86
C LYS A 113 4.95 8.65 -15.52
N GLU A 114 5.40 7.40 -15.55
CA GLU A 114 5.67 6.62 -14.34
C GLU A 114 6.85 7.20 -13.55
N LYS A 115 7.92 7.65 -14.23
CA LYS A 115 9.06 8.28 -13.56
C LYS A 115 8.67 9.58 -12.85
N ALA A 116 7.92 10.45 -13.51
CA ALA A 116 7.39 11.69 -12.90
C ALA A 116 6.51 11.38 -11.66
N LEU A 117 5.69 10.34 -11.73
CA LEU A 117 4.92 9.85 -10.59
C LEU A 117 5.83 9.43 -9.43
N PHE A 118 6.86 8.62 -9.68
CA PHE A 118 7.75 8.15 -8.63
C PHE A 118 8.62 9.25 -8.03
N GLU A 119 9.08 10.22 -8.81
CA GLU A 119 9.79 11.39 -8.27
C GLU A 119 8.90 12.20 -7.32
N TYR A 120 7.64 12.41 -7.69
CA TYR A 120 6.66 13.07 -6.85
C TYR A 120 6.44 12.31 -5.52
N LEU A 121 6.23 11.00 -5.60
CA LEU A 121 6.04 10.16 -4.40
C LEU A 121 7.29 10.11 -3.52
N GLU A 122 8.48 10.09 -4.11
CA GLU A 122 9.74 10.06 -3.37
C GLU A 122 9.92 11.33 -2.52
N GLU A 123 9.67 12.51 -3.09
CA GLU A 123 9.74 13.78 -2.36
C GLU A 123 8.70 13.84 -1.22
N ILE A 124 7.49 13.32 -1.43
CA ILE A 124 6.48 13.17 -0.36
C ILE A 124 7.01 12.29 0.78
N CYS A 125 7.55 11.11 0.46
CA CYS A 125 8.01 10.15 1.47
C CYS A 125 9.15 10.72 2.32
N PHE A 126 10.10 11.44 1.70
CA PHE A 126 11.27 11.96 2.42
C PHE A 126 11.01 13.25 3.17
N THR A 127 10.34 14.21 2.55
CA THR A 127 10.32 15.59 3.07
C THR A 127 8.91 16.12 3.31
N ARG A 128 7.88 15.48 2.73
CA ARG A 128 6.50 15.99 2.65
C ARG A 128 6.38 17.32 1.88
N PHE A 129 7.47 17.80 1.30
CA PHE A 129 7.54 18.99 0.48
C PHE A 129 7.93 18.57 -0.94
N VAL A 130 7.13 18.99 -1.91
CA VAL A 130 7.39 18.69 -3.32
C VAL A 130 7.85 19.97 -3.99
N LYS A 131 8.97 19.92 -4.71
CA LYS A 131 9.48 21.08 -5.44
C LYS A 131 8.56 21.43 -6.61
N ASP A 132 8.50 22.71 -6.96
CA ASP A 132 7.71 23.19 -8.09
C ASP A 132 8.07 22.48 -9.40
N GLN A 133 9.36 22.18 -9.62
CA GLN A 133 9.80 21.43 -10.80
C GLN A 133 9.19 20.03 -10.85
N THR A 134 9.23 19.28 -9.74
CA THR A 134 8.65 17.94 -9.64
C THR A 134 7.14 17.97 -9.85
N PHE A 135 6.46 18.95 -9.24
CA PHE A 135 5.01 19.12 -9.38
C PHE A 135 4.60 19.51 -10.80
N ASN A 136 5.34 20.42 -11.44
CA ASN A 136 5.10 20.83 -12.82
C ASN A 136 5.34 19.68 -13.80
N GLU A 137 6.37 18.86 -13.57
CA GLU A 137 6.58 17.67 -14.40
C GLU A 137 5.43 16.67 -14.23
N LEU A 138 4.93 16.45 -13.00
CA LEU A 138 3.76 15.60 -12.79
C LEU A 138 2.51 16.11 -13.55
N LYS A 139 2.30 17.43 -13.58
CA LYS A 139 1.21 18.07 -14.33
C LYS A 139 1.28 17.88 -15.85
N ASN A 140 2.47 17.60 -16.40
CA ASN A 140 2.60 17.27 -17.82
C ASN A 140 1.98 15.90 -18.17
N HIS A 141 1.78 15.01 -17.19
CA HIS A 141 1.35 13.62 -17.41
C HIS A 141 0.00 13.25 -16.78
N PHE A 142 -0.46 14.03 -15.79
CA PHE A 142 -1.67 13.75 -15.01
C PHE A 142 -2.56 15.00 -14.92
N THR A 143 -3.87 14.77 -14.97
CA THR A 143 -4.87 15.82 -14.71
C THR A 143 -4.84 16.27 -13.25
N GLU A 144 -5.36 17.47 -12.96
CA GLU A 144 -5.44 17.97 -11.58
C GLU A 144 -6.21 17.01 -10.65
N LYS A 145 -7.29 16.40 -11.15
CA LYS A 145 -8.02 15.38 -10.42
C LYS A 145 -7.13 14.17 -10.11
N GLU A 146 -6.43 13.62 -11.09
CA GLU A 146 -5.53 12.49 -10.88
C GLU A 146 -4.40 12.82 -9.89
N ILE A 147 -3.87 14.05 -9.90
CA ILE A 147 -2.85 14.49 -8.93
C ILE A 147 -3.41 14.49 -7.50
N VAL A 148 -4.64 14.95 -7.30
CA VAL A 148 -5.33 14.85 -6.00
C VAL A 148 -5.49 13.37 -5.58
N GLU A 149 -5.88 12.50 -6.51
CA GLU A 149 -6.02 11.07 -6.25
C GLU A 149 -4.67 10.40 -5.92
N ILE A 150 -3.59 10.75 -6.62
CA ILE A 150 -2.21 10.30 -6.34
C ILE A 150 -1.80 10.72 -4.92
N THR A 151 -2.04 11.98 -4.57
CA THR A 151 -1.71 12.52 -3.25
C THR A 151 -2.48 11.80 -2.14
N TRP A 152 -3.77 11.53 -2.36
CA TRP A 152 -4.61 10.80 -1.41
C TRP A 152 -4.19 9.33 -1.24
N LEU A 153 -3.84 8.66 -2.34
CA LEU A 153 -3.26 7.31 -2.29
C LEU A 153 -1.96 7.31 -1.50
N SER A 154 -1.13 8.33 -1.70
CA SER A 154 0.10 8.49 -0.94
C SER A 154 -0.16 8.65 0.56
N ALA A 155 -1.05 9.57 0.94
CA ALA A 155 -1.41 9.80 2.34
C ALA A 155 -1.98 8.54 3.02
N THR A 156 -2.86 7.82 2.33
CA THR A 156 -3.46 6.60 2.89
C THR A 156 -2.48 5.43 2.94
N GLU A 157 -1.47 5.38 2.07
CA GLU A 157 -0.42 4.37 2.17
C GLU A 157 0.50 4.64 3.34
N HIS A 158 0.87 5.90 3.57
CA HIS A 158 1.55 6.31 4.81
C HIS A 158 0.74 5.94 6.04
N TYR A 159 -0.59 6.12 6.03
CA TYR A 159 -1.47 5.66 7.11
C TYR A 159 -1.31 4.14 7.36
N PHE A 160 -1.33 3.30 6.33
CA PHE A 160 -1.16 1.85 6.51
C PHE A 160 0.25 1.47 6.99
N ASN A 161 1.29 2.09 6.42
CA ASN A 161 2.68 1.86 6.86
C ASN A 161 2.86 2.26 8.33
N LEU A 162 2.33 3.42 8.75
CA LEU A 162 2.38 3.91 10.13
C LEU A 162 1.52 3.12 11.12
N LEU A 163 0.57 2.30 10.65
CA LEU A 163 -0.10 1.30 11.50
C LEU A 163 0.75 0.04 11.66
N ALA A 164 1.45 -0.38 10.62
CA ALA A 164 2.22 -1.63 10.61
C ALA A 164 3.58 -1.50 11.29
N GLU A 165 4.39 -0.52 10.87
CA GLU A 165 5.80 -0.41 11.26
C GLU A 165 6.01 -0.13 12.75
N PRO A 166 5.31 0.84 13.39
CA PRO A 166 5.49 1.10 14.83
C PRO A 166 5.04 -0.07 15.72
N LEU A 167 4.11 -0.89 15.22
CA LEU A 167 3.67 -2.13 15.87
C LEU A 167 4.58 -3.32 15.58
N GLY A 168 5.66 -3.13 14.80
CA GLY A 168 6.63 -4.16 14.46
C GLY A 168 6.04 -5.27 13.58
N MET A 169 4.97 -4.98 12.82
CA MET A 169 4.42 -5.95 11.88
C MET A 169 5.43 -6.21 10.77
N LYS A 170 5.92 -7.44 10.71
CA LYS A 170 6.85 -7.91 9.67
C LYS A 170 6.08 -8.53 8.51
N SER A 171 6.81 -8.97 7.49
CA SER A 171 6.25 -9.74 6.37
C SER A 171 5.37 -10.89 6.87
N ASP A 172 4.21 -11.05 6.24
CA ASP A 172 3.34 -12.21 6.49
C ASP A 172 3.75 -13.43 5.67
N GLU A 173 4.83 -13.33 4.87
CA GLU A 173 5.33 -14.37 3.99
C GLU A 173 4.24 -14.98 3.10
N LEU A 174 3.34 -14.13 2.61
CA LEU A 174 2.25 -14.56 1.75
C LEU A 174 2.81 -15.23 0.49
N LYS A 175 2.36 -16.46 0.25
CA LYS A 175 2.71 -17.29 -0.92
C LYS A 175 1.44 -17.51 -1.75
N ILE A 176 1.63 -17.64 -3.06
CA ILE A 176 0.62 -18.19 -3.98
C ILE A 176 1.02 -19.64 -4.22
#